data_AF-A6EI78-F1
#
_entry.id   AF-A6EI78-F1
#
_cell.length_a   1.000
_cell.length_b   1.000
_cell.length_c   1.000
_cell.angle_alpha   90.00
_cell.angle_beta   90.00
_cell.angle_gamma   90.00
#
_symmetry.space_group_name_H-M   'P 1'
#
loop_
_entity.id
_entity.type
_entity.pdbx_description
1 polymer ?
#
loop_
_entity_poly.entity_id
_entity_poly.type
_entity_poly.pdbx_seq_one_letter_code
_entity_poly.pdbx_strand_id
1 'polypeptide(L)'
;MDLFEKTGKMALGSRLRLFTARITDDAARIYEQYQIDFTPKWFPVFFVLAAGKEKTITEIAGEIGHSQPSVSKIVKEMIVAGLLKENQKSSDKRRNVIALSKKGKSIADRLNQQCADVDAAIEGVIAEARHNLWEALAEWEYLLDQKPLLKRVQEQRKQRESKEVQIVDYTDEYQQAFKALNEQWISTYFEIEETDRKALDNPKSYILDKGGKIFVALYQAEPVGVCSLIKMEDSDYQYEMAKMAVSPEVQGKSIGWLLGLAVVDAAKQLGASKLYLESNTLLKPAINLYHKLGFQKVVGRSTPYARCNIQMELVL
;
A
#
# COMPACT_ATOMS: atom_id res chain seq x y z
N MET A 1 -14.48 0.60 -31.35
CA MET A 1 -13.60 0.27 -30.20
C MET A 1 -14.41 0.44 -28.90
N ASP A 2 -15.55 -0.24 -28.81
CA ASP A 2 -16.66 0.05 -27.87
C ASP A 2 -16.35 -0.31 -26.40
N LEU A 3 -15.48 -1.31 -26.18
CA LEU A 3 -15.14 -1.79 -24.84
C LEU A 3 -14.48 -0.72 -23.95
N PHE A 4 -13.53 0.06 -24.50
CA PHE A 4 -12.76 1.04 -23.72
C PHE A 4 -13.51 2.34 -23.49
N GLU A 5 -14.47 2.67 -24.35
CA GLU A 5 -15.39 3.78 -24.13
C GLU A 5 -16.33 3.49 -22.95
N LYS A 6 -16.79 2.23 -22.82
CA LYS A 6 -17.64 1.78 -21.71
C LYS A 6 -16.88 1.56 -20.40
N THR A 7 -15.71 0.93 -20.46
CA THR A 7 -14.93 0.60 -19.25
C THR A 7 -14.07 1.78 -18.77
N GLY A 8 -13.65 2.66 -19.67
CA GLY A 8 -12.81 3.80 -19.34
C GLY A 8 -11.47 3.40 -18.70
N LYS A 9 -11.05 4.17 -17.69
CA LYS A 9 -9.72 4.06 -17.08
C LYS A 9 -9.48 2.74 -16.32
N MET A 10 -10.54 2.04 -15.89
CA MET A 10 -10.37 0.77 -15.16
C MET A 10 -9.78 -0.33 -16.05
N ALA A 11 -9.96 -0.23 -17.37
CA ALA A 11 -9.44 -1.18 -18.34
C ALA A 11 -8.04 -0.78 -18.87
N LEU A 12 -7.31 0.09 -18.17
CA LEU A 12 -5.97 0.52 -18.58
C LEU A 12 -5.06 -0.66 -18.93
N GLY A 13 -4.98 -1.68 -18.07
CA GLY A 13 -4.15 -2.86 -18.32
C GLY A 13 -4.57 -3.64 -19.57
N SER A 14 -5.88 -3.76 -19.84
CA SER A 14 -6.37 -4.41 -21.06
C SER A 14 -6.05 -3.60 -22.31
N ARG A 15 -6.15 -2.27 -22.23
CA ARG A 15 -5.79 -1.36 -23.33
C ARG A 15 -4.30 -1.44 -23.64
N LEU A 16 -3.45 -1.40 -22.61
CA LEU A 16 -1.99 -1.58 -22.75
C LEU A 16 -1.65 -2.93 -23.38
N ARG A 17 -2.29 -4.02 -22.93
CA ARG A 17 -2.05 -5.36 -23.51
C ARG A 17 -2.36 -5.42 -25.01
N LEU A 18 -3.49 -4.85 -25.45
CA LEU A 18 -3.82 -4.81 -26.88
C LEU A 18 -2.86 -3.92 -27.67
N PHE A 19 -2.43 -2.80 -27.07
CA PHE A 19 -1.43 -1.93 -27.67
C PHE A 19 -0.09 -2.66 -27.85
N THR A 20 0.41 -3.34 -26.81
CA THR A 20 1.62 -4.18 -26.88
C THR A 20 1.51 -5.26 -27.94
N ALA A 21 0.35 -5.92 -28.08
CA ALA A 21 0.13 -6.93 -29.12
C ALA A 21 0.33 -6.33 -30.52
N ARG A 22 -0.29 -5.18 -30.80
CA ARG A 22 -0.13 -4.49 -32.09
C ARG A 22 1.33 -4.16 -32.41
N ILE A 23 2.06 -3.58 -31.46
CA ILE A 23 3.48 -3.24 -31.66
C ILE A 23 4.34 -4.51 -31.83
N THR A 24 4.01 -5.60 -31.13
CA THR A 24 4.73 -6.87 -31.25
C THR A 24 4.53 -7.52 -32.62
N ASP A 25 3.31 -7.45 -33.16
CA ASP A 25 2.99 -7.94 -34.50
C ASP A 25 3.74 -7.18 -35.59
N ASP A 26 3.83 -5.84 -35.46
CA ASP A 26 4.61 -5.01 -36.38
C ASP A 26 6.12 -5.31 -36.25
N ALA A 27 6.64 -5.48 -35.03
CA ALA A 27 8.04 -5.85 -34.81
C ALA A 27 8.45 -7.15 -35.52
N ALA A 28 7.58 -8.18 -35.52
CA ALA A 28 7.83 -9.43 -36.24
C ALA A 28 8.01 -9.20 -37.76
N ARG A 29 7.16 -8.38 -38.37
CA ARG A 29 7.24 -8.02 -39.79
C ARG A 29 8.48 -7.19 -40.12
N ILE A 30 8.87 -6.30 -39.20
CA ILE A 30 10.10 -5.51 -39.34
C ILE A 30 11.32 -6.45 -39.31
N TYR A 31 11.38 -7.49 -38.47
CA TYR A 31 12.48 -8.47 -38.54
C TYR A 31 12.56 -9.18 -39.89
N GLU A 32 11.43 -9.60 -40.45
CA GLU A 32 11.37 -10.23 -41.78
C GLU A 32 11.90 -9.31 -42.88
N GLN A 33 11.53 -8.02 -42.86
CA GLN A 33 11.98 -7.03 -43.86
C GLN A 33 13.50 -6.83 -43.87
N TYR A 34 14.16 -6.89 -42.71
CA TYR A 34 15.61 -6.78 -42.59
C TYR A 34 16.33 -8.14 -42.71
N GLN A 35 15.58 -9.20 -43.07
CA GLN A 35 16.05 -10.57 -43.22
C GLN A 35 16.72 -11.11 -41.95
N ILE A 36 16.18 -10.72 -40.80
CA ILE A 36 16.63 -11.15 -39.48
C ILE A 36 15.70 -12.28 -39.01
N ASP A 37 16.21 -13.51 -39.01
CA ASP A 37 15.50 -14.69 -38.49
C ASP A 37 15.46 -14.62 -36.96
N PHE A 38 14.40 -14.01 -36.44
CA PHE A 38 14.35 -13.48 -35.08
C PHE A 38 12.94 -13.56 -34.50
N THR A 39 12.83 -13.86 -33.20
CA THR A 39 11.55 -13.73 -32.47
C THR A 39 11.60 -12.48 -31.60
N PRO A 40 10.55 -11.64 -31.52
CA PRO A 40 10.57 -10.40 -30.73
C PRO A 40 11.03 -10.57 -29.27
N LYS A 41 10.67 -11.69 -28.61
CA LYS A 41 11.10 -12.01 -27.24
C LYS A 41 12.62 -12.17 -27.06
N TRP A 42 13.38 -12.40 -28.12
CA TRP A 42 14.84 -12.55 -28.09
C TRP A 42 15.57 -11.20 -28.08
N PHE A 43 14.88 -10.11 -28.42
CA PHE A 43 15.48 -8.81 -28.67
C PHE A 43 16.28 -8.28 -27.49
N PRO A 44 15.74 -8.21 -26.25
CA PRO A 44 16.48 -7.62 -25.14
C PRO A 44 17.79 -8.35 -24.84
N VAL A 45 17.79 -9.69 -24.91
CA VAL A 45 18.99 -10.51 -24.69
C VAL A 45 20.02 -10.29 -25.81
N PHE A 46 19.57 -10.30 -27.07
CA PHE A 46 20.48 -10.09 -28.20
C PHE A 46 21.08 -8.68 -28.20
N PHE A 47 20.26 -7.65 -27.97
CA PHE A 47 20.66 -6.25 -27.97
C PHE A 47 21.77 -5.99 -26.95
N VAL A 48 21.60 -6.48 -25.72
CA VAL A 48 22.60 -6.40 -24.65
C VAL A 48 23.94 -7.07 -25.03
N LEU A 49 23.89 -8.19 -25.75
CA LEU A 49 25.10 -8.91 -26.20
C LEU A 49 25.71 -8.32 -27.48
N ALA A 50 24.91 -7.63 -28.30
CA ALA A 50 25.35 -6.96 -29.52
C ALA A 50 26.29 -5.77 -29.24
N ALA A 51 26.20 -5.17 -28.05
CA ALA A 51 27.16 -4.17 -27.56
C ALA A 51 28.59 -4.73 -27.30
N GLY A 52 28.85 -6.00 -27.62
CA GLY A 52 30.20 -6.58 -27.71
C GLY A 52 30.76 -7.16 -26.42
N LYS A 53 29.95 -7.22 -25.34
CA LYS A 53 30.37 -7.79 -24.05
C LYS A 53 29.77 -9.17 -23.85
N GLU A 54 30.62 -10.14 -23.50
CA GLU A 54 30.14 -11.43 -23.01
C GLU A 54 29.57 -11.23 -21.60
N LYS A 55 28.41 -11.83 -21.30
CA LYS A 55 27.70 -11.63 -20.03
C LYS A 55 27.15 -12.94 -19.51
N THR A 56 27.10 -13.09 -18.20
CA THR A 56 26.40 -14.17 -17.51
C THR A 56 24.89 -13.99 -17.59
N ILE A 57 24.13 -15.08 -17.37
CA ILE A 57 22.66 -15.03 -17.30
C ILE A 57 22.18 -14.02 -16.24
N THR A 58 22.89 -13.95 -15.10
CA THR A 58 22.57 -13.03 -14.00
C THR A 58 22.75 -11.57 -14.40
N GLU A 59 23.83 -11.24 -15.11
CA GLU A 59 24.07 -9.87 -15.61
C GLU A 59 23.02 -9.47 -16.65
N ILE A 60 22.71 -10.36 -17.59
CA ILE A 60 21.67 -10.12 -18.61
C ILE A 60 20.31 -9.88 -17.92
N ALA A 61 19.94 -10.73 -16.97
CA ALA A 61 18.69 -10.60 -16.22
C ALA A 61 18.57 -9.25 -15.48
N GLY A 62 19.66 -8.80 -14.85
CA GLY A 62 19.71 -7.52 -14.17
C GLY A 62 19.56 -6.32 -15.10
N GLU A 63 20.16 -6.37 -16.28
CA GLU A 63 20.15 -5.25 -17.25
C GLU A 63 18.81 -5.12 -18.00
N ILE A 64 18.17 -6.23 -18.35
CA ILE A 64 16.89 -6.21 -19.09
C ILE A 64 15.65 -6.23 -18.17
N GLY A 65 15.84 -6.30 -16.84
CA GLY A 65 14.74 -6.35 -15.88
C GLY A 65 13.91 -7.64 -15.92
N HIS A 66 14.47 -8.76 -16.38
CA HIS A 66 13.78 -10.06 -16.44
C HIS A 66 14.25 -11.01 -15.33
N SER A 67 13.45 -12.03 -15.03
CA SER A 67 13.87 -13.10 -14.12
C SER A 67 14.95 -14.00 -14.75
N GLN A 68 15.88 -14.51 -13.93
CA GLN A 68 16.92 -15.43 -14.42
C GLN A 68 16.36 -16.68 -15.14
N PRO A 69 15.25 -17.32 -14.69
CA PRO A 69 14.64 -18.42 -15.43
C PRO A 69 14.12 -18.01 -16.82
N SER A 70 13.55 -16.81 -16.95
CA SER A 70 13.08 -16.26 -18.24
C SER A 70 14.26 -16.06 -19.20
N VAL A 71 15.33 -15.42 -18.73
CA VAL A 71 16.55 -15.22 -19.52
C VAL A 71 17.19 -16.55 -19.92
N SER A 72 17.27 -17.52 -19.00
CA SER A 72 17.81 -18.84 -19.30
C SER A 72 17.04 -19.56 -20.42
N LYS A 73 15.70 -19.45 -20.43
CA LYS A 73 14.87 -20.01 -21.50
C LYS A 73 15.15 -19.34 -22.85
N ILE A 74 15.20 -18.00 -22.87
CA ILE A 74 15.50 -17.22 -24.08
C ILE A 74 16.89 -17.58 -24.63
N VAL A 75 17.91 -17.61 -23.77
CA VAL A 75 19.29 -17.95 -24.16
C VAL A 75 19.36 -19.35 -24.79
N LYS A 76 18.70 -20.35 -24.20
CA LYS A 76 18.67 -21.71 -24.76
C LYS A 76 18.06 -21.76 -26.16
N GLU A 77 16.92 -21.08 -26.37
CA GLU A 77 16.28 -21.00 -27.68
C GLU A 77 17.22 -20.34 -28.72
N MET A 78 17.91 -19.26 -28.34
CA MET A 78 18.83 -18.55 -29.23
C MET A 78 20.14 -19.31 -29.50
N ILE A 79 20.60 -20.16 -28.57
CA ILE A 79 21.71 -21.10 -28.82
C ILE A 79 21.29 -22.13 -29.86
N VAL A 80 20.08 -22.70 -29.74
CA VAL A 80 19.53 -23.65 -30.73
C VAL A 80 19.38 -23.00 -32.10
N ALA A 81 18.97 -21.73 -32.16
CA ALA A 81 18.91 -20.94 -33.41
C ALA A 81 20.29 -20.56 -33.99
N GLY A 82 21.38 -20.89 -33.27
CA GLY A 82 22.76 -20.62 -33.66
C GLY A 82 23.17 -19.15 -33.53
N LEU A 83 22.39 -18.32 -32.82
CA LEU A 83 22.66 -16.88 -32.63
C LEU A 83 23.64 -16.63 -31.47
N LEU A 84 23.57 -17.46 -30.43
CA LEU A 84 24.41 -17.38 -29.25
C LEU A 84 25.32 -18.59 -29.11
N LYS A 85 26.34 -18.46 -28.27
CA LYS A 85 27.20 -19.56 -27.82
C LYS A 85 27.55 -19.36 -26.34
N GLU A 86 27.79 -20.47 -25.65
CA GLU A 86 28.41 -20.44 -24.32
C GLU A 86 29.93 -20.30 -24.48
N ASN A 87 30.55 -19.42 -23.69
CA ASN A 87 32.01 -19.32 -23.58
C ASN A 87 32.49 -20.07 -22.33
N GLN A 88 33.19 -21.19 -22.54
CA GLN A 88 33.74 -22.04 -21.46
C GLN A 88 35.07 -21.53 -20.88
N LYS A 89 35.51 -20.30 -21.19
CA LYS A 89 36.79 -19.74 -20.69
C LYS A 89 36.82 -19.43 -19.18
N SER A 90 35.73 -19.67 -18.45
CA SER A 90 35.68 -19.53 -16.98
C SER A 90 36.10 -20.84 -16.31
N SER A 91 37.05 -20.77 -15.37
CA SER A 91 37.40 -21.88 -14.48
C SER A 91 36.27 -22.27 -13.51
N ASP A 92 35.27 -21.39 -13.32
CA ASP A 92 34.07 -21.67 -12.54
C ASP A 92 32.92 -22.12 -13.47
N LYS A 93 32.60 -23.42 -13.41
CA LYS A 93 31.48 -24.08 -14.12
C LYS A 93 30.10 -23.50 -13.76
N ARG A 94 30.00 -22.62 -12.77
CA ARG A 94 28.74 -21.96 -12.34
C ARG A 94 28.51 -20.61 -13.01
N ARG A 95 29.47 -20.11 -13.80
CA ARG A 95 29.37 -18.84 -14.54
C ARG A 95 29.39 -19.13 -16.05
N ASN A 96 28.27 -19.65 -16.57
CA ASN A 96 28.10 -19.77 -18.02
C ASN A 96 28.00 -18.37 -18.62
N VAL A 97 29.09 -17.94 -19.24
CA VAL A 97 29.17 -16.67 -19.96
C VAL A 97 28.59 -16.87 -21.35
N ILE A 98 27.69 -15.98 -21.75
CA ILE A 98 26.99 -16.01 -23.04
C ILE A 98 27.59 -14.95 -23.95
N ALA A 99 27.79 -15.31 -25.22
CA ALA A 99 28.30 -14.41 -26.25
C ALA A 99 27.58 -14.63 -27.58
N LEU A 100 27.61 -13.61 -28.45
CA LEU A 100 27.16 -13.79 -29.84
C LEU A 100 28.03 -14.81 -30.58
N SER A 101 27.37 -15.67 -31.35
CA SER A 101 28.04 -16.57 -32.30
C SER A 101 28.57 -15.78 -33.52
N LYS A 102 29.25 -16.45 -34.47
CA LYS A 102 29.61 -15.81 -35.75
C LYS A 102 28.36 -15.33 -36.52
N LYS A 103 27.31 -16.17 -36.55
CA LYS A 103 26.01 -15.83 -37.15
C LYS A 103 25.35 -14.66 -36.42
N GLY A 104 25.37 -14.67 -35.08
CA GLY A 104 24.86 -13.56 -34.26
C GLY A 104 25.57 -12.24 -34.58
N LYS A 105 26.90 -12.25 -34.64
CA LYS A 105 27.68 -11.05 -35.01
C LYS A 105 27.34 -10.53 -36.41
N SER A 106 27.17 -11.39 -37.41
CA SER A 106 26.78 -10.95 -38.77
C SER A 106 25.36 -10.37 -38.86
N ILE A 107 24.50 -10.67 -37.88
CA ILE A 107 23.14 -10.12 -37.82
C ILE A 107 23.13 -8.79 -37.05
N ALA A 108 24.09 -8.58 -36.14
CA ALA A 108 24.13 -7.39 -35.28
C ALA A 108 24.16 -6.08 -36.08
N ASP A 109 24.90 -6.01 -37.20
CA ASP A 109 24.96 -4.80 -38.03
C ASP A 109 23.59 -4.46 -38.65
N ARG A 110 22.88 -5.46 -39.16
CA ARG A 110 21.52 -5.30 -39.69
C ARG A 110 20.51 -4.94 -38.61
N LEU A 111 20.67 -5.52 -37.42
CA LEU A 111 19.84 -5.17 -36.27
C LEU A 111 20.09 -3.71 -35.85
N ASN A 112 21.33 -3.23 -35.86
CA ASN A 112 21.64 -1.84 -35.51
C ASN A 112 20.99 -0.85 -36.49
N GLN A 113 21.03 -1.15 -37.79
CA GLN A 113 20.34 -0.35 -38.80
C GLN A 113 18.82 -0.36 -38.57
N GLN A 114 18.24 -1.54 -38.38
CA GLN A 114 16.83 -1.68 -38.05
C GLN A 114 16.45 -0.89 -36.78
N CYS A 115 17.24 -0.95 -35.73
CA CYS A 115 16.98 -0.22 -34.49
C CYS A 115 16.97 1.29 -34.72
N ALA A 116 17.88 1.82 -35.53
CA ALA A 116 17.91 3.24 -35.87
C ALA A 116 16.65 3.67 -36.65
N ASP A 117 16.20 2.84 -37.60
CA ASP A 117 15.00 3.12 -38.38
C ASP A 117 13.72 3.00 -37.53
N VAL A 118 13.66 2.05 -36.60
CA VAL A 118 12.57 1.93 -35.62
C VAL A 118 12.56 3.13 -34.68
N ASP A 119 13.72 3.57 -34.18
CA ASP A 119 13.85 4.74 -33.31
C ASP A 119 13.32 6.01 -34.00
N ALA A 120 13.75 6.27 -35.23
CA ALA A 120 13.26 7.38 -36.03
C ALA A 120 11.74 7.33 -36.29
N ALA A 121 11.18 6.13 -36.51
CA ALA A 121 9.74 5.95 -36.70
C ALA A 121 8.95 6.24 -35.40
N ILE A 122 9.46 5.81 -34.25
CA ILE A 122 8.86 6.09 -32.94
C ILE A 122 8.95 7.59 -32.62
N GLU A 123 10.07 8.24 -32.89
CA GLU A 123 10.21 9.71 -32.77
C GLU A 123 9.18 10.45 -33.64
N GLY A 124 8.92 9.96 -34.86
CA GLY A 124 7.83 10.48 -35.71
C GLY A 124 6.45 10.39 -35.05
N VAL A 125 6.10 9.23 -34.48
CA VAL A 125 4.82 9.05 -33.75
C VAL A 125 4.74 9.95 -32.52
N ILE A 126 5.85 10.14 -31.80
CA ILE A 126 5.92 11.05 -30.66
C ILE A 126 5.68 12.49 -31.10
N ALA A 127 6.28 12.93 -32.20
CA ALA A 127 6.11 14.28 -32.74
C ALA A 127 4.67 14.57 -33.23
N GLU A 128 3.96 13.55 -33.73
CA GLU A 128 2.55 13.65 -34.12
C GLU A 128 1.58 13.59 -32.94
N ALA A 129 2.00 13.01 -31.82
CA ALA A 129 1.16 12.84 -30.65
C ALA A 129 1.14 14.09 -29.76
N ARG A 130 -0.02 14.37 -29.17
CA ARG A 130 -0.12 15.41 -28.12
C ARG A 130 0.65 15.03 -26.84
N HIS A 131 0.76 13.74 -26.56
CA HIS A 131 1.35 13.22 -25.33
C HIS A 131 2.50 12.28 -25.66
N ASN A 132 3.65 12.50 -25.04
CA ASN A 132 4.80 11.61 -25.15
C ASN A 132 4.56 10.35 -24.31
N LEU A 133 4.27 9.22 -24.97
CA LEU A 133 3.98 7.96 -24.28
C LEU A 133 5.21 7.39 -23.56
N TRP A 134 6.41 7.59 -24.11
CA TRP A 134 7.66 7.09 -23.51
C TRP A 134 7.90 7.73 -22.14
N GLU A 135 7.83 9.05 -22.08
CA GLU A 135 7.97 9.81 -20.83
C GLU A 135 6.81 9.52 -19.86
N ALA A 136 5.58 9.40 -20.37
CA ALA A 136 4.42 9.09 -19.54
C ALA A 136 4.53 7.70 -18.89
N LEU A 137 5.05 6.69 -19.59
CA LEU A 137 5.26 5.36 -19.01
C LEU A 137 6.31 5.41 -17.89
N ALA A 138 7.44 6.09 -18.11
CA ALA A 138 8.47 6.25 -17.08
C ALA A 138 7.94 6.98 -15.83
N GLU A 139 7.13 8.03 -16.01
CA GLU A 139 6.46 8.72 -14.90
C GLU A 139 5.52 7.77 -14.14
N TRP A 140 4.71 7.00 -14.86
CA TRP A 140 3.77 6.06 -14.25
C TRP A 140 4.48 4.94 -13.49
N GLU A 141 5.57 4.40 -14.02
CA GLU A 141 6.42 3.41 -13.33
C GLU A 141 6.94 3.99 -12.02
N TYR A 142 7.53 5.19 -12.04
CA TYR A 142 7.97 5.88 -10.83
C TYR A 142 6.82 6.08 -9.82
N LEU A 143 5.66 6.54 -10.26
CA LEU A 143 4.50 6.77 -9.38
C LEU A 143 3.92 5.46 -8.80
N LEU A 144 4.01 4.35 -9.52
CA LEU A 144 3.56 3.03 -9.08
C LEU A 144 4.57 2.39 -8.12
N ASP A 145 5.86 2.64 -8.29
CA ASP A 145 6.91 2.24 -7.34
C ASP A 145 6.77 2.97 -6.01
N GLN A 146 6.50 4.28 -6.04
CA GLN A 146 6.22 5.05 -4.83
C GLN A 146 4.95 4.58 -4.11
N LYS A 147 3.92 4.22 -4.89
CA LYS A 147 2.64 3.78 -4.35
C LYS A 147 1.92 2.84 -5.31
N PRO A 148 1.96 1.52 -5.05
CA PRO A 148 1.34 0.53 -5.92
C PRO A 148 -0.15 0.77 -6.10
N LEU A 149 -0.67 0.38 -7.27
CA LEU A 149 -2.10 0.51 -7.58
C LEU A 149 -2.98 -0.16 -6.52
N LEU A 150 -2.57 -1.32 -6.00
CA LEU A 150 -3.27 -2.02 -4.91
C LEU A 150 -3.48 -1.12 -3.69
N LYS A 151 -2.42 -0.41 -3.26
CA LYS A 151 -2.49 0.50 -2.10
C LYS A 151 -3.41 1.69 -2.38
N ARG A 152 -3.37 2.24 -3.59
CA ARG A 152 -4.28 3.33 -4.01
C ARG A 152 -5.74 2.88 -3.97
N VAL A 153 -6.04 1.67 -4.45
CA VAL A 153 -7.40 1.09 -4.40
C VAL A 153 -7.83 0.81 -2.95
N GLN A 154 -6.94 0.25 -2.12
CA GLN A 154 -7.21 0.04 -0.70
C GLN A 154 -7.56 1.33 0.03
N GLU A 155 -6.89 2.44 -0.28
CA GLU A 155 -7.20 3.74 0.30
C GLU A 155 -8.54 4.31 -0.17
N GLN A 156 -8.86 4.20 -1.46
CA GLN A 156 -10.18 4.60 -1.98
C GLN A 156 -11.30 3.78 -1.34
N ARG A 157 -11.09 2.45 -1.20
CA ARG A 157 -12.00 1.56 -0.47
C ARG A 157 -12.18 2.01 0.97
N LYS A 158 -11.08 2.28 1.68
CA LYS A 158 -11.09 2.77 3.06
C LYS A 158 -11.85 4.08 3.20
N GLN A 159 -11.64 5.04 2.30
CA GLN A 159 -12.35 6.33 2.30
C GLN A 159 -13.86 6.14 2.10
N ARG A 160 -14.27 5.28 1.16
CA ARG A 160 -15.67 4.94 0.95
C ARG A 160 -16.28 4.33 2.20
N GLU A 161 -15.65 3.29 2.74
CA GLU A 161 -16.17 2.55 3.90
C GLU A 161 -16.17 3.40 5.18
N SER A 162 -15.24 4.35 5.34
CA SER A 162 -15.27 5.28 6.47
C SER A 162 -16.46 6.23 6.44
N LYS A 163 -17.03 6.53 5.26
CA LYS A 163 -18.23 7.37 5.15
C LYS A 163 -19.50 6.65 5.58
N GLU A 164 -19.46 5.32 5.62
CA GLU A 164 -20.57 4.48 6.12
C GLU A 164 -20.53 4.35 7.65
N VAL A 165 -19.47 4.83 8.30
CA VAL A 165 -19.38 4.86 9.77
C VAL A 165 -20.11 6.07 10.30
N GLN A 166 -21.04 5.85 11.22
CA GLN A 166 -21.76 6.90 11.93
C GLN A 166 -21.31 6.92 13.38
N ILE A 167 -20.98 8.11 13.91
CA ILE A 167 -20.75 8.27 15.34
C ILE A 167 -22.05 8.78 15.96
N VAL A 168 -22.55 8.06 16.95
CA VAL A 168 -23.76 8.40 17.70
C VAL A 168 -23.43 8.53 19.18
N ASP A 169 -24.24 9.31 19.89
CA ASP A 169 -24.22 9.33 21.35
C ASP A 169 -24.71 7.97 21.89
N TYR A 170 -24.14 7.55 23.00
CA TYR A 170 -24.57 6.35 23.71
C TYR A 170 -26.02 6.48 24.23
N THR A 171 -26.76 5.39 24.12
CA THR A 171 -28.07 5.13 24.73
C THR A 171 -28.02 3.76 25.41
N ASP A 172 -28.98 3.47 26.31
CA ASP A 172 -29.00 2.21 27.07
C ASP A 172 -29.06 0.95 26.18
N GLU A 173 -29.51 1.07 24.93
CA GLU A 173 -29.52 -0.04 23.96
C GLU A 173 -28.11 -0.52 23.58
N TYR A 174 -27.09 0.35 23.72
CA TYR A 174 -25.70 0.03 23.41
C TYR A 174 -24.91 -0.52 24.60
N GLN A 175 -25.53 -0.70 25.77
CA GLN A 175 -24.86 -1.20 26.99
C GLN A 175 -24.09 -2.50 26.74
N GLN A 176 -24.74 -3.46 26.08
CA GLN A 176 -24.15 -4.76 25.79
C GLN A 176 -22.93 -4.64 24.86
N ALA A 177 -23.04 -3.83 23.80
CA ALA A 177 -21.95 -3.61 22.86
C ALA A 177 -20.78 -2.87 23.51
N PHE A 178 -21.05 -1.83 24.32
CA PHE A 178 -20.03 -1.07 25.05
C PHE A 178 -19.18 -1.97 25.95
N LYS A 179 -19.85 -2.83 26.74
CA LYS A 179 -19.19 -3.79 27.60
C LYS A 179 -18.42 -4.84 26.79
N ALA A 180 -19.07 -5.51 25.84
CA ALA A 180 -18.47 -6.61 25.08
C ALA A 180 -17.23 -6.17 24.28
N LEU A 181 -17.28 -5.01 23.61
CA LEU A 181 -16.15 -4.49 22.83
C LEU A 181 -14.94 -4.18 23.72
N ASN A 182 -15.16 -3.54 24.87
CA ASN A 182 -14.08 -3.26 25.81
C ASN A 182 -13.54 -4.55 26.46
N GLU A 183 -14.39 -5.47 26.89
CA GLU A 183 -13.95 -6.75 27.47
C GLU A 183 -13.15 -7.60 26.48
N GLN A 184 -13.59 -7.69 25.22
CA GLN A 184 -12.87 -8.38 24.16
C GLN A 184 -11.49 -7.75 23.96
N TRP A 185 -11.42 -6.42 23.87
CA TRP A 185 -10.16 -5.71 23.68
C TRP A 185 -9.21 -5.90 24.87
N ILE A 186 -9.70 -5.70 26.11
CA ILE A 186 -8.88 -5.85 27.31
C ILE A 186 -8.36 -7.28 27.37
N SER A 187 -9.25 -8.29 27.29
CA SER A 187 -8.88 -9.70 27.43
C SER A 187 -7.92 -10.20 26.35
N THR A 188 -7.86 -9.54 25.20
CA THR A 188 -6.92 -9.88 24.12
C THR A 188 -5.47 -9.49 24.48
N TYR A 189 -5.27 -8.44 25.27
CA TYR A 189 -3.96 -7.84 25.51
C TYR A 189 -3.55 -7.79 27.00
N PHE A 190 -4.51 -7.81 27.92
CA PHE A 190 -4.36 -7.54 29.34
C PHE A 190 -5.40 -8.31 30.18
N GLU A 191 -5.26 -8.23 31.50
CA GLU A 191 -6.28 -8.72 32.44
C GLU A 191 -7.34 -7.64 32.70
N ILE A 192 -8.59 -8.05 32.94
CA ILE A 192 -9.67 -7.14 33.31
C ILE A 192 -9.51 -6.74 34.78
N GLU A 193 -9.26 -5.45 35.01
CA GLU A 193 -9.02 -4.88 36.33
C GLU A 193 -10.35 -4.40 36.98
N GLU A 194 -10.39 -4.23 38.30
CA GLU A 194 -11.63 -3.85 39.02
C GLU A 194 -12.21 -2.50 38.52
N THR A 195 -11.33 -1.54 38.22
CA THR A 195 -11.71 -0.24 37.65
C THR A 195 -12.35 -0.37 36.27
N ASP A 196 -12.00 -1.40 35.49
CA ASP A 196 -12.70 -1.70 34.24
C ASP A 196 -14.13 -2.16 34.50
N ARG A 197 -14.31 -3.14 35.39
CA ARG A 197 -15.64 -3.70 35.71
C ARG A 197 -16.61 -2.61 36.17
N LYS A 198 -16.17 -1.73 37.06
CA LYS A 198 -16.98 -0.59 37.54
C LYS A 198 -17.51 0.28 36.39
N ALA A 199 -16.66 0.64 35.45
CA ALA A 199 -17.02 1.48 34.31
C ALA A 199 -17.87 0.74 33.27
N LEU A 200 -17.57 -0.53 33.00
CA LEU A 200 -18.24 -1.32 31.96
C LEU A 200 -19.62 -1.85 32.40
N ASP A 201 -19.76 -2.22 33.68
CA ASP A 201 -21.03 -2.70 34.23
C ASP A 201 -22.01 -1.56 34.50
N ASN A 202 -21.51 -0.36 34.80
CA ASN A 202 -22.33 0.78 35.22
C ASN A 202 -21.92 2.10 34.54
N PRO A 203 -21.88 2.18 33.19
CA PRO A 203 -21.40 3.38 32.50
C PRO A 203 -22.26 4.62 32.74
N LYS A 204 -23.56 4.44 33.01
CA LYS A 204 -24.45 5.56 33.35
C LYS A 204 -23.98 6.31 34.60
N SER A 205 -23.86 5.62 35.74
CA SER A 205 -23.43 6.25 36.99
C SER A 205 -21.94 6.57 37.02
N TYR A 206 -21.12 5.80 36.32
CA TYR A 206 -19.66 5.98 36.33
C TYR A 206 -19.19 7.08 35.40
N ILE A 207 -19.83 7.25 34.23
CA ILE A 207 -19.38 8.15 33.15
C ILE A 207 -20.42 9.26 32.91
N LEU A 208 -21.65 8.90 32.57
CA LEU A 208 -22.65 9.86 32.07
C LEU A 208 -23.15 10.83 33.15
N ASP A 209 -23.55 10.30 34.31
CA ASP A 209 -24.10 11.09 35.43
C ASP A 209 -23.06 12.06 36.02
N LYS A 210 -21.76 11.81 35.76
CA LYS A 210 -20.65 12.68 36.16
C LYS A 210 -20.30 13.76 35.13
N GLY A 211 -21.10 13.88 34.06
CA GLY A 211 -20.87 14.84 32.97
C GLY A 211 -19.85 14.37 31.94
N GLY A 212 -19.53 13.07 31.91
CA GLY A 212 -18.80 12.44 30.81
C GLY A 212 -19.72 12.11 29.63
N LYS A 213 -19.13 11.58 28.56
CA LYS A 213 -19.85 11.12 27.36
C LYS A 213 -19.34 9.76 26.91
N ILE A 214 -20.18 9.01 26.20
CA ILE A 214 -19.78 7.78 25.52
C ILE A 214 -20.27 7.90 24.08
N PHE A 215 -19.39 7.59 23.14
CA PHE A 215 -19.68 7.57 21.71
C PHE A 215 -19.65 6.14 21.20
N VAL A 216 -20.57 5.83 20.31
CA VAL A 216 -20.67 4.53 19.64
C VAL A 216 -20.47 4.75 18.15
N ALA A 217 -19.61 3.94 17.54
CA ALA A 217 -19.44 3.87 16.10
C ALA A 217 -20.33 2.77 15.54
N LEU A 218 -21.27 3.16 14.69
CA LEU A 218 -22.10 2.25 13.92
C LEU A 218 -21.51 2.04 12.53
N TYR A 219 -21.46 0.80 12.07
CA TYR A 219 -21.14 0.46 10.69
C TYR A 219 -22.21 -0.50 10.18
N GLN A 220 -22.91 -0.11 9.10
CA GLN A 220 -24.07 -0.85 8.61
C GLN A 220 -25.15 -1.09 9.69
N ALA A 221 -25.40 -0.06 10.52
CA ALA A 221 -26.30 -0.07 11.67
C ALA A 221 -25.88 -0.95 12.87
N GLU A 222 -24.73 -1.63 12.80
CA GLU A 222 -24.21 -2.45 13.90
C GLU A 222 -23.19 -1.67 14.76
N PRO A 223 -23.23 -1.76 16.09
CA PRO A 223 -22.25 -1.14 16.98
C PRO A 223 -20.92 -1.88 16.91
N VAL A 224 -19.91 -1.21 16.36
CA VAL A 224 -18.61 -1.81 16.07
C VAL A 224 -17.43 -1.13 16.76
N GLY A 225 -17.67 -0.03 17.47
CA GLY A 225 -16.65 0.63 18.24
C GLY A 225 -17.24 1.57 19.28
N VAL A 226 -16.48 1.83 20.33
CA VAL A 226 -16.88 2.73 21.41
C VAL A 226 -15.70 3.55 21.89
N CYS A 227 -15.96 4.73 22.43
CA CYS A 227 -14.97 5.54 23.15
C CYS A 227 -15.67 6.42 24.17
N SER A 228 -15.05 6.61 25.34
CA SER A 228 -15.57 7.40 26.43
C SER A 228 -14.75 8.66 26.67
N LEU A 229 -15.43 9.72 27.06
CA LEU A 229 -14.90 10.93 27.66
C LEU A 229 -15.28 10.90 29.14
N ILE A 230 -14.34 10.62 30.03
CA ILE A 230 -14.58 10.49 31.47
C ILE A 230 -14.24 11.81 32.15
N LYS A 231 -15.14 12.33 32.98
CA LYS A 231 -14.86 13.53 33.79
C LYS A 231 -13.80 13.20 34.84
N MET A 232 -12.77 14.02 34.94
CA MET A 232 -11.72 13.88 35.94
C MET A 232 -11.90 14.87 37.09
N GLU A 233 -11.60 14.42 38.31
CA GLU A 233 -11.39 15.30 39.47
C GLU A 233 -9.92 15.67 39.53
N ASP A 234 -9.51 16.62 38.68
CA ASP A 234 -8.11 16.97 38.52
C ASP A 234 -7.89 18.45 38.18
N SER A 235 -6.77 19.02 38.66
CA SER A 235 -6.45 20.44 38.50
C SER A 235 -6.08 20.83 37.07
N ASP A 236 -5.43 19.94 36.31
CA ASP A 236 -4.89 20.27 34.99
C ASP A 236 -5.73 19.69 33.86
N TYR A 237 -6.37 18.53 34.07
CA TYR A 237 -7.18 17.86 33.05
C TYR A 237 -8.64 17.75 33.48
N GLN A 238 -9.55 18.31 32.70
CA GLN A 238 -10.98 18.25 33.02
C GLN A 238 -11.60 16.92 32.59
N TYR A 239 -10.99 16.23 31.62
CA TYR A 239 -11.50 14.98 31.06
C TYR A 239 -10.38 14.04 30.57
N GLU A 240 -10.69 12.75 30.59
CA GLU A 240 -9.89 11.66 30.06
C GLU A 240 -10.56 11.02 28.84
N MET A 241 -9.81 10.77 27.77
CA MET A 241 -10.23 9.86 26.70
C MET A 241 -9.91 8.42 27.12
N ALA A 242 -10.96 7.62 27.31
CA ALA A 242 -10.83 6.25 27.83
C ALA A 242 -11.76 5.27 27.10
N LYS A 243 -11.64 3.98 27.44
CA LYS A 243 -12.51 2.89 26.96
C LYS A 243 -12.73 2.89 25.44
N MET A 244 -11.64 3.14 24.70
CA MET A 244 -11.65 3.08 23.25
C MET A 244 -11.46 1.63 22.79
N ALA A 245 -12.48 1.04 22.20
CA ALA A 245 -12.42 -0.30 21.63
C ALA A 245 -13.07 -0.31 20.24
N VAL A 246 -12.50 -1.09 19.32
CA VAL A 246 -13.03 -1.27 17.95
C VAL A 246 -13.00 -2.75 17.65
N SER A 247 -14.12 -3.28 17.16
CA SER A 247 -14.25 -4.69 16.77
C SER A 247 -13.14 -5.07 15.78
N PRO A 248 -12.44 -6.21 16.00
CA PRO A 248 -11.40 -6.68 15.09
C PRO A 248 -11.93 -6.97 13.67
N GLU A 249 -13.22 -7.27 13.54
CA GLU A 249 -13.87 -7.66 12.27
C GLU A 249 -14.00 -6.51 11.27
N VAL A 250 -13.99 -5.25 11.76
CA VAL A 250 -14.18 -4.05 10.92
C VAL A 250 -13.03 -3.05 11.01
N GLN A 251 -11.84 -3.51 11.42
CA GLN A 251 -10.65 -2.69 11.45
C GLN A 251 -10.27 -2.15 10.06
N GLY A 252 -9.46 -1.08 10.05
CA GLY A 252 -9.01 -0.45 8.81
C GLY A 252 -9.96 0.59 8.22
N LYS A 253 -11.18 0.75 8.76
CA LYS A 253 -12.20 1.74 8.32
C LYS A 253 -12.13 3.11 9.00
N SER A 254 -11.01 3.41 9.66
CA SER A 254 -10.82 4.66 10.43
C SER A 254 -11.75 4.86 11.63
N ILE A 255 -12.40 3.80 12.14
CA ILE A 255 -13.37 3.90 13.26
C ILE A 255 -12.75 4.54 14.51
N GLY A 256 -11.58 4.08 14.97
CA GLY A 256 -10.91 4.68 16.14
C GLY A 256 -10.54 6.16 15.94
N TRP A 257 -10.24 6.57 14.71
CA TRP A 257 -10.00 7.98 14.37
C TRP A 257 -11.26 8.82 14.48
N LEU A 258 -12.39 8.34 13.94
CA LEU A 258 -13.67 9.02 14.01
C LEU A 258 -14.18 9.13 15.47
N LEU A 259 -14.04 8.06 16.26
CA LEU A 259 -14.35 8.06 17.69
C LEU A 259 -13.47 9.05 18.46
N GLY A 260 -12.16 9.05 18.19
CA GLY A 260 -11.23 9.99 18.81
C GLY A 260 -11.58 11.44 18.53
N LEU A 261 -11.89 11.78 17.26
CA LEU A 261 -12.35 13.12 16.88
C LEU A 261 -13.63 13.52 17.62
N ALA A 262 -14.63 12.63 17.69
CA ALA A 262 -15.88 12.91 18.39
C ALA A 262 -15.66 13.22 19.88
N VAL A 263 -14.75 12.47 20.53
CA VAL A 263 -14.36 12.73 21.94
C VAL A 263 -13.63 14.06 22.10
N VAL A 264 -12.70 14.38 21.19
CA VAL A 264 -11.99 15.67 21.21
C VAL A 264 -12.96 16.84 21.03
N ASP A 265 -13.88 16.74 20.07
CA ASP A 265 -14.88 17.78 19.80
C ASP A 265 -15.83 17.95 20.99
N ALA A 266 -16.26 16.85 21.60
CA ALA A 266 -17.09 16.88 22.80
C ALA A 266 -16.40 17.53 23.98
N ALA A 267 -15.12 17.24 24.19
CA ALA A 267 -14.33 17.87 25.25
C ALA A 267 -14.22 19.39 25.05
N LYS A 268 -14.00 19.85 23.81
CA LYS A 268 -14.00 21.28 23.46
C LYS A 268 -15.34 21.93 23.75
N GLN A 269 -16.44 21.29 23.36
CA GLN A 269 -17.80 21.78 23.63
C GLN A 269 -18.12 21.86 25.13
N LEU A 270 -17.53 20.96 25.93
CA LEU A 270 -17.64 20.96 27.39
C LEU A 270 -16.67 21.94 28.08
N GLY A 271 -15.93 22.75 27.31
CA GLY A 271 -15.04 23.78 27.82
C GLY A 271 -13.73 23.25 28.40
N ALA A 272 -13.31 22.04 28.04
CA ALA A 272 -12.03 21.49 28.46
C ALA A 272 -10.88 22.24 27.77
N SER A 273 -9.86 22.61 28.55
CA SER A 273 -8.63 23.22 28.04
C SER A 273 -7.59 22.17 27.62
N LYS A 274 -7.65 20.99 28.24
CA LYS A 274 -6.76 19.86 27.98
C LYS A 274 -7.50 18.54 28.14
N LEU A 275 -7.08 17.56 27.36
CA LEU A 275 -7.44 16.15 27.49
C LEU A 275 -6.26 15.32 27.95
N TYR A 276 -6.57 14.31 28.75
CA TYR A 276 -5.63 13.29 29.16
C TYR A 276 -6.01 11.94 28.56
N LEU A 277 -5.03 11.06 28.38
CA LEU A 277 -5.28 9.63 28.16
C LEU A 277 -4.15 8.77 28.71
N GLU A 278 -4.51 7.54 29.03
CA GLU A 278 -3.59 6.48 29.42
C GLU A 278 -3.57 5.37 28.37
N SER A 279 -2.39 4.80 28.12
CA SER A 279 -2.25 3.71 27.17
C SER A 279 -1.07 2.81 27.50
N ASN A 280 -0.81 1.86 26.60
CA ASN A 280 0.33 0.96 26.67
C ASN A 280 1.09 0.98 25.33
N THR A 281 2.42 1.14 25.39
CA THR A 281 3.33 1.17 24.24
C THR A 281 3.32 -0.09 23.38
N LEU A 282 2.82 -1.23 23.89
CA LEU A 282 2.55 -2.43 23.10
C LEU A 282 1.50 -2.18 21.99
N LEU A 283 0.57 -1.25 22.22
CA LEU A 283 -0.54 -0.93 21.33
C LEU A 283 -0.13 0.09 20.26
N LYS A 284 0.88 -0.27 19.44
CA LYS A 284 1.41 0.60 18.37
C LYS A 284 0.32 1.27 17.50
N PRO A 285 -0.77 0.58 17.09
CA PRO A 285 -1.84 1.23 16.33
C PRO A 285 -2.54 2.37 17.09
N ALA A 286 -2.79 2.20 18.40
CA ALA A 286 -3.44 3.21 19.24
C ALA A 286 -2.51 4.41 19.49
N ILE A 287 -1.23 4.16 19.79
CA ILE A 287 -0.24 5.24 19.97
C ILE A 287 -0.09 6.10 18.70
N ASN A 288 -0.02 5.45 17.53
CA ASN A 288 0.00 6.17 16.25
C ASN A 288 -1.29 6.94 15.97
N LEU A 289 -2.44 6.45 16.44
CA LEU A 289 -3.72 7.14 16.35
C LEU A 289 -3.70 8.41 17.23
N TYR A 290 -3.27 8.31 18.49
CA TYR A 290 -3.23 9.44 19.41
C TYR A 290 -2.27 10.54 18.94
N HIS A 291 -1.09 10.18 18.42
CA HIS A 291 -0.20 11.16 17.82
C HIS A 291 -0.82 11.90 16.63
N LYS A 292 -1.58 11.21 15.78
CA LYS A 292 -2.31 11.87 14.67
C LYS A 292 -3.41 12.81 15.17
N LEU A 293 -4.02 12.49 16.31
CA LEU A 293 -5.01 13.36 16.96
C LEU A 293 -4.36 14.57 17.65
N GLY A 294 -3.02 14.62 17.71
CA GLY A 294 -2.24 15.71 18.30
C GLY A 294 -1.78 15.46 19.73
N PHE A 295 -2.05 14.29 20.31
CA PHE A 295 -1.61 13.98 21.67
C PHE A 295 -0.08 13.88 21.76
N GLN A 296 0.46 14.40 22.85
CA GLN A 296 1.88 14.40 23.18
C GLN A 296 2.13 13.64 24.48
N LYS A 297 3.29 12.98 24.59
CA LYS A 297 3.64 12.20 25.79
C LYS A 297 3.85 13.13 26.99
N VAL A 298 3.25 12.76 28.12
CA VAL A 298 3.47 13.38 29.43
C VAL A 298 3.85 12.32 30.47
N VAL A 299 4.26 12.77 31.66
CA VAL A 299 4.61 11.92 32.80
C VAL A 299 4.17 12.58 34.10
N GLY A 300 4.06 11.80 35.17
CA GLY A 300 3.96 12.32 36.54
C GLY A 300 2.61 12.09 37.22
N ARG A 301 1.69 11.34 36.61
CA ARG A 301 0.39 11.03 37.21
C ARG A 301 0.32 9.60 37.70
N SER A 302 -0.34 9.40 38.84
CA SER A 302 -0.68 8.06 39.31
C SER A 302 -1.79 7.48 38.43
N THR A 303 -1.62 6.22 38.03
CA THR A 303 -2.61 5.48 37.26
C THR A 303 -3.22 4.38 38.13
N PRO A 304 -4.55 4.14 38.07
CA PRO A 304 -5.17 2.99 38.72
C PRO A 304 -4.95 1.69 37.94
N TYR A 305 -4.31 1.74 36.76
CA TYR A 305 -4.14 0.61 35.86
C TYR A 305 -2.71 0.08 35.87
N ALA A 306 -2.53 -1.18 36.26
CA ALA A 306 -1.22 -1.83 36.23
C ALA A 306 -0.64 -1.92 34.81
N ARG A 307 -1.52 -2.02 33.80
CA ARG A 307 -1.14 -2.08 32.38
C ARG A 307 -0.65 -0.75 31.80
N CYS A 308 -0.87 0.39 32.45
CA CYS A 308 -0.50 1.69 31.88
C CYS A 308 1.02 1.88 31.95
N ASN A 309 1.64 2.20 30.80
CA ASN A 309 3.08 2.55 30.75
C ASN A 309 3.37 3.81 29.92
N ILE A 310 2.33 4.47 29.42
CA ILE A 310 2.45 5.75 28.72
C ILE A 310 1.20 6.60 28.97
N GLN A 311 1.45 7.88 29.21
CA GLN A 311 0.45 8.90 29.46
C GLN A 311 0.60 9.97 28.38
N MET A 312 -0.51 10.51 27.90
CA MET A 312 -0.49 11.54 26.85
C MET A 312 -1.49 12.65 27.15
N GLU A 313 -1.17 13.86 26.71
CA GLU A 313 -2.08 15.02 26.79
C GLU A 313 -2.35 15.59 25.41
N LEU A 314 -3.50 16.24 25.25
CA LEU A 314 -3.84 17.08 24.11
C LEU A 314 -4.32 18.43 24.64
N VAL A 315 -3.65 19.52 24.24
CA VAL A 315 -4.12 20.89 24.46
C VAL A 315 -5.16 21.21 23.39
N LEU A 316 -6.35 21.69 23.80
CA LEU A 316 -7.54 21.79 22.96
C LEU A 316 -7.74 23.17 22.31
#